data_AF-A0A6F8PP64-F1
#
_entry.id   AF-A0A6F8PP64-F1
#
_cell.length_a   1.000
_cell.length_b   1.000
_cell.length_c   1.000
_cell.angle_alpha   90.00
_cell.angle_beta   90.00
_cell.angle_gamma   90.00
#
_symmetry.space_group_name_H-M   'P 1'
#
loop_
_entity.id
_entity.type
_entity.pdbx_description
1 polymer ?
#
loop_
_entity_poly.entity_id
_entity_poly.type
_entity_poly.pdbx_seq_one_letter_code
_entity_poly.pdbx_strand_id
1 'polypeptide(L)'
;MSDVIYALGTPDICDQYGADIQVALPIFKSYGGLTRMTGVIETLKIDQNNAKFWELLRTPGKQRILVVDAGADIGAVMGDKMADLAVKNGWKGVVINGYIRDTAILQTLPLGVWALGHYPKKGSRLTEAQHNVPLTFADMTLMPTDTLYADEDGLLVTPHSFPEFENYFH
;
A
#
# COMPACT_ATOMS: atom_id res chain seq x y z
N MET A 1 -9.81 16.78 33.11
CA MET A 1 -8.86 17.33 32.12
C MET A 1 -9.16 16.59 30.84
N SER A 2 -9.67 17.28 29.82
CA SER A 2 -10.22 16.70 28.59
C SER A 2 -9.22 15.78 27.91
N ASP A 3 -9.66 14.56 27.55
CA ASP A 3 -8.94 13.64 26.67
C ASP A 3 -8.78 14.31 25.31
N VAL A 4 -7.66 15.01 25.11
CA VAL A 4 -7.21 15.39 23.79
C VAL A 4 -6.80 14.09 23.12
N ILE A 5 -7.65 13.58 22.23
CA ILE A 5 -7.28 12.52 21.32
C ILE A 5 -6.21 13.13 20.39
N TYR A 6 -4.94 12.90 20.72
CA TYR A 6 -3.84 13.32 19.86
C TYR A 6 -3.92 12.51 18.57
N ALA A 7 -4.13 13.20 17.46
CA ALA A 7 -3.98 12.58 16.16
C ALA A 7 -2.48 12.23 15.98
N LEU A 8 -2.21 10.98 15.60
CA LEU A 8 -0.85 10.43 15.57
C LEU A 8 -0.46 10.25 14.10
N GLY A 9 0.47 11.06 13.59
CA GLY A 9 1.04 10.90 12.25
C GLY A 9 2.14 9.83 12.24
N THR A 10 2.62 9.46 11.06
CA THR A 10 3.77 8.53 10.95
C THR A 10 5.03 9.06 11.65
N PRO A 11 5.35 10.38 11.66
CA PRO A 11 6.48 10.88 12.45
C PRO A 11 6.31 10.66 13.95
N ASP A 12 5.10 10.90 14.49
CA ASP A 12 4.82 10.73 15.91
C ASP A 12 4.95 9.26 16.34
N ILE A 13 4.48 8.33 15.50
CA ILE A 13 4.68 6.88 15.71
C ILE A 13 6.18 6.56 15.73
N CYS A 14 6.96 7.13 14.80
CA CYS A 14 8.41 6.90 14.76
C CYS A 14 9.11 7.41 16.03
N ASP A 15 8.78 8.60 16.50
CA ASP A 15 9.37 9.19 17.70
C ASP A 15 9.04 8.38 18.96
N GLN A 16 7.82 7.84 19.04
CA GLN A 16 7.35 7.09 20.21
C GLN A 16 7.83 5.63 20.24
N TYR A 17 7.85 4.95 19.09
CA TYR A 17 8.08 3.50 19.03
C TYR A 17 9.42 3.11 18.42
N GLY A 18 10.08 3.99 17.66
CA GLY A 18 11.45 3.82 17.19
C GLY A 18 11.77 2.44 16.62
N ALA A 19 12.54 1.64 17.38
CA ALA A 19 13.03 0.33 16.94
C ALA A 19 11.95 -0.78 16.90
N ASP A 20 10.76 -0.55 17.47
CA ASP A 20 9.66 -1.54 17.51
C ASP A 20 8.77 -1.52 16.25
N ILE A 21 9.06 -0.61 15.31
CA ILE A 21 8.38 -0.48 14.02
C ILE A 21 9.38 -0.57 12.88
N GLN A 22 8.88 -0.84 11.67
CA GLN A 22 9.70 -0.79 10.46
C GLN A 22 9.21 0.37 9.58
N VAL A 23 10.13 1.22 9.13
CA VAL A 23 9.84 2.41 8.32
C VAL A 23 10.40 2.19 6.92
N ALA A 24 9.60 2.47 5.90
CA ALA A 24 10.04 2.31 4.52
C ALA A 24 11.09 3.36 4.15
N LEU A 25 12.07 2.98 3.32
CA LEU A 25 12.87 3.96 2.59
C LEU A 25 11.95 4.93 1.79
N PRO A 26 12.33 6.21 1.63
CA PRO A 26 11.50 7.25 0.99
C PRO A 26 11.52 7.14 -0.55
N ILE A 27 11.17 5.96 -1.07
CA ILE A 27 11.20 5.61 -2.50
C ILE A 27 9.80 5.53 -3.12
N PHE A 28 8.75 5.55 -2.29
CA PHE A 28 7.37 5.50 -2.75
C PHE A 28 6.78 6.89 -2.92
N LYS A 29 5.86 7.01 -3.87
CA LYS A 29 5.04 8.19 -4.10
C LYS A 29 3.58 7.81 -4.02
N SER A 30 2.75 8.71 -3.50
CA SER A 30 1.30 8.58 -3.52
C SER A 30 0.73 9.02 -4.86
N TYR A 31 -0.22 8.25 -5.38
CA TYR A 31 -0.90 8.45 -6.67
C TYR A 31 -2.43 8.34 -6.55
N GLY A 32 -2.94 7.87 -5.41
CA GLY A 32 -4.37 7.73 -5.15
C GLY A 32 -4.98 9.02 -4.62
N GLY A 33 -6.31 9.11 -4.60
CA GLY A 33 -7.00 10.25 -3.98
C GLY A 33 -6.91 10.25 -2.44
N LEU A 34 -6.53 9.13 -1.82
CA LEU A 34 -6.21 9.05 -0.39
C LEU A 34 -4.70 9.09 -0.20
N THR A 35 -4.18 10.20 0.36
CA THR A 35 -2.78 10.30 0.78
C THR A 35 -2.53 9.63 2.12
N ARG A 36 -3.56 9.58 2.98
CA ARG A 36 -3.52 8.91 4.28
C ARG A 36 -4.29 7.59 4.23
N MET A 37 -3.69 6.51 4.72
CA MET A 37 -4.35 5.22 4.84
C MET A 37 -3.73 4.37 5.95
N THR A 38 -4.55 3.55 6.59
CA THR A 38 -4.10 2.45 7.45
C THR A 38 -4.95 1.20 7.22
N GLY A 39 -4.37 0.04 7.45
CA GLY A 39 -5.08 -1.23 7.35
C GLY A 39 -4.16 -2.44 7.43
N VAL A 40 -4.75 -3.57 7.81
CA VAL A 40 -4.08 -4.87 7.79
C VAL A 40 -3.66 -5.22 6.36
N ILE A 41 -2.43 -5.69 6.19
CA ILE A 41 -1.88 -6.01 4.87
C ILE A 41 -2.15 -7.45 4.44
N GLU A 42 -2.43 -7.60 3.16
CA GLU A 42 -2.20 -8.84 2.42
C GLU A 42 -0.99 -8.64 1.50
N THR A 43 -0.20 -9.69 1.29
CA THR A 43 1.02 -9.61 0.50
C THR A 43 0.91 -10.43 -0.79
N LEU A 44 1.44 -9.89 -1.88
CA LEU A 44 1.50 -10.56 -3.16
C LEU A 44 2.87 -10.32 -3.81
N LYS A 45 3.59 -11.38 -4.14
CA LYS A 45 4.77 -11.31 -5.00
C LYS A 45 4.41 -11.75 -6.42
N ILE A 46 4.78 -10.94 -7.40
CA ILE A 46 4.61 -11.23 -8.82
C ILE A 46 5.89 -10.88 -9.59
N ASP A 47 6.18 -11.58 -10.68
CA ASP A 47 7.18 -11.16 -11.66
C ASP A 47 6.47 -10.58 -12.90
N GLN A 48 5.89 -9.39 -12.71
CA GLN A 48 5.14 -8.59 -13.70
C GLN A 48 3.83 -9.16 -14.25
N ASN A 49 3.48 -10.41 -13.95
CA ASN A 49 2.16 -10.96 -14.25
C ASN A 49 1.11 -10.46 -13.24
N ASN A 50 0.17 -9.62 -13.68
CA ASN A 50 -0.87 -9.10 -12.81
C ASN A 50 -2.15 -9.96 -12.73
N ALA A 51 -2.16 -11.19 -13.27
CA ALA A 51 -3.34 -12.06 -13.23
C ALA A 51 -3.81 -12.39 -11.80
N LYS A 52 -2.89 -12.78 -10.90
CA LYS A 52 -3.22 -13.02 -9.49
C LYS A 52 -3.61 -11.72 -8.77
N PHE A 53 -2.99 -10.60 -9.14
CA PHE A 53 -3.35 -9.29 -8.62
C PHE A 53 -4.81 -8.95 -8.96
N TRP A 54 -5.23 -9.16 -10.22
CA TRP A 54 -6.64 -9.04 -10.62
C TRP A 54 -7.58 -9.95 -9.83
N GLU A 55 -7.19 -11.20 -9.59
CA GLU A 55 -7.98 -12.15 -8.81
C GLU A 55 -8.22 -11.63 -7.38
N LEU A 56 -7.15 -11.21 -6.69
CA LEU A 56 -7.25 -10.69 -5.32
C LEU A 56 -8.11 -9.43 -5.24
N LEU A 57 -7.97 -8.50 -6.19
CA LEU A 57 -8.78 -7.28 -6.22
C LEU A 57 -10.28 -7.54 -6.45
N ARG A 58 -10.68 -8.73 -6.95
CA ARG A 58 -12.08 -9.15 -7.06
C ARG A 58 -12.65 -9.68 -5.75
N THR A 59 -11.80 -10.00 -4.77
CA THR A 59 -12.24 -10.47 -3.46
C THR A 59 -12.58 -9.30 -2.54
N PRO A 60 -13.42 -9.51 -1.49
CA PRO A 60 -13.71 -8.46 -0.52
C PRO A 60 -12.43 -7.96 0.19
N GLY A 61 -12.11 -6.69 -0.03
CA GLY A 61 -10.94 -6.03 0.55
C GLY A 61 -11.05 -5.82 2.06
N LYS A 62 -12.27 -5.63 2.59
CA LYS A 62 -12.52 -5.45 4.04
C LYS A 62 -11.63 -4.37 4.67
N GLN A 63 -11.44 -3.25 3.97
CA GLN A 63 -10.54 -2.15 4.38
C GLN A 63 -9.06 -2.55 4.53
N ARG A 64 -8.65 -3.71 3.99
CA ARG A 64 -7.24 -4.10 3.94
C ARG A 64 -6.47 -3.36 2.86
N ILE A 65 -5.15 -3.44 2.97
CA ILE A 65 -4.20 -2.91 2.01
C ILE A 65 -3.51 -4.09 1.31
N LEU A 66 -3.45 -4.06 -0.02
CA LEU A 66 -2.72 -5.07 -0.78
C LEU A 66 -1.30 -4.56 -1.09
N VAL A 67 -0.30 -5.22 -0.51
CA VAL A 67 1.11 -4.92 -0.73
C VAL A 67 1.66 -5.86 -1.80
N VAL A 68 2.16 -5.29 -2.89
CA VAL A 68 2.60 -6.03 -4.08
C VAL A 68 4.09 -5.82 -4.31
N ASP A 69 4.86 -6.90 -4.22
CA ASP A 69 6.22 -6.95 -4.72
C ASP A 69 6.24 -7.35 -6.19
N ALA A 70 6.52 -6.38 -7.07
CA ALA A 70 6.63 -6.59 -8.52
C ALA A 70 8.09 -6.60 -9.01
N GLY A 71 9.05 -6.69 -8.08
CA GLY A 71 10.49 -6.77 -8.40
C GLY A 71 11.12 -5.49 -8.93
N ALA A 72 10.41 -4.35 -8.87
CA ALA A 72 10.88 -3.06 -9.36
C ALA A 72 11.36 -3.02 -10.84
N ASP A 73 10.93 -3.98 -11.68
CA ASP A 73 11.28 -4.02 -13.11
C ASP A 73 10.46 -3.01 -13.95
N ILE A 74 10.92 -2.76 -15.17
CA ILE A 74 10.35 -1.79 -16.11
C ILE A 74 9.03 -2.31 -16.68
N GLY A 75 7.92 -1.81 -16.13
CA GLY A 75 6.57 -2.07 -16.63
C GLY A 75 5.51 -1.74 -15.59
N ALA A 76 4.45 -1.04 -15.99
CA ALA A 76 3.32 -0.79 -15.10
C ALA A 76 2.53 -2.09 -14.86
N VAL A 77 2.32 -2.42 -13.58
CA VAL A 77 1.55 -3.60 -13.15
C VAL A 77 0.11 -3.28 -12.78
N MET A 78 -0.20 -2.00 -12.55
CA MET A 78 -1.52 -1.50 -12.20
C MET A 78 -1.86 -0.21 -12.95
N GLY A 79 -3.13 -0.04 -13.29
CA GLY A 79 -3.72 1.18 -13.85
C GLY A 79 -5.15 1.37 -13.35
N ASP A 80 -5.86 2.31 -13.95
CA ASP A 80 -7.21 2.77 -13.58
C ASP A 80 -8.23 1.65 -13.33
N LYS A 81 -8.37 0.70 -14.26
CA LYS A 81 -9.38 -0.38 -14.17
C LYS A 81 -9.20 -1.29 -12.96
N MET A 82 -7.95 -1.50 -12.54
CA MET A 82 -7.65 -2.29 -11.34
C MET A 82 -7.94 -1.47 -10.08
N ALA A 83 -7.64 -0.18 -10.09
CA ALA A 83 -7.93 0.72 -8.98
C ALA A 83 -9.44 0.85 -8.75
N ASP A 84 -10.21 1.04 -9.81
CA ASP A 84 -11.68 1.05 -9.77
C ASP A 84 -12.24 -0.24 -9.16
N LEU A 85 -11.66 -1.39 -9.54
CA LEU A 85 -12.05 -2.69 -9.00
C LEU A 85 -11.73 -2.79 -7.50
N ALA A 86 -10.56 -2.31 -7.08
CA ALA A 86 -10.15 -2.28 -5.68
C ALA A 86 -11.14 -1.45 -4.84
N VAL A 87 -11.50 -0.26 -5.31
CA VAL A 87 -12.53 0.60 -4.68
C VAL A 87 -13.86 -0.13 -4.58
N LYS A 88 -14.34 -0.72 -5.68
CA LYS A 88 -15.64 -1.43 -5.72
C LYS A 88 -15.71 -2.60 -4.74
N ASN A 89 -14.58 -3.27 -4.48
CA ASN A 89 -14.52 -4.39 -3.55
C ASN A 89 -14.07 -4.01 -2.14
N GLY A 90 -13.97 -2.71 -1.83
CA GLY A 90 -13.73 -2.21 -0.47
C GLY A 90 -12.30 -2.43 0.03
N TRP A 91 -11.31 -2.40 -0.86
CA TRP A 91 -9.90 -2.27 -0.49
C TRP A 91 -9.63 -0.83 -0.02
N LYS A 92 -8.81 -0.66 1.02
CA LYS A 92 -8.40 0.66 1.49
C LYS A 92 -7.31 1.26 0.60
N GLY A 93 -6.41 0.41 0.13
CA GLY A 93 -5.32 0.84 -0.72
C GLY A 93 -4.45 -0.28 -1.24
N VAL A 94 -3.44 0.12 -2.00
CA VAL A 94 -2.40 -0.73 -2.56
C VAL A 94 -1.04 -0.06 -2.40
N VAL A 95 -0.02 -0.86 -2.10
CA VAL A 95 1.38 -0.43 -2.08
C VAL A 95 2.14 -1.33 -3.05
N ILE A 96 2.86 -0.76 -4.01
CA ILE A 96 3.46 -1.50 -5.12
C ILE A 96 4.96 -1.20 -5.18
N ASN A 97 5.79 -2.19 -4.86
CA ASN A 97 7.21 -2.20 -5.18
C ASN A 97 7.39 -2.42 -6.69
N GLY A 98 7.08 -1.39 -7.47
CA GLY A 98 7.02 -1.39 -8.93
C GLY A 98 6.37 -0.12 -9.47
N TYR A 99 6.04 -0.16 -10.77
CA TYR A 99 5.47 0.99 -11.49
C TYR A 99 3.97 0.83 -11.75
N ILE A 100 3.30 1.97 -11.87
CA ILE A 100 1.88 2.06 -12.22
C ILE A 100 1.66 2.95 -13.45
N ARG A 101 0.41 3.14 -13.86
CA ARG A 101 0.03 4.08 -14.92
C ARG A 101 -1.36 4.67 -14.66
N ASP A 102 -1.81 5.52 -15.59
CA ASP A 102 -3.13 6.16 -15.55
C ASP A 102 -3.30 7.09 -14.32
N THR A 103 -2.20 7.71 -13.89
CA THR A 103 -2.07 8.46 -12.61
C THR A 103 -3.11 9.58 -12.46
N ALA A 104 -3.47 10.27 -13.54
CA ALA A 104 -4.49 11.32 -13.50
C ALA A 104 -5.86 10.79 -13.05
N ILE A 105 -6.21 9.55 -13.41
CA ILE A 105 -7.45 8.91 -12.97
C ILE A 105 -7.29 8.44 -11.52
N LEU A 106 -6.16 7.81 -11.20
CA LEU A 106 -5.89 7.28 -9.85
C LEU A 106 -6.05 8.34 -8.75
N GLN A 107 -5.61 9.57 -9.01
CA GLN A 107 -5.72 10.71 -8.10
C GLN A 107 -7.17 11.09 -7.76
N THR A 108 -8.15 10.66 -8.56
CA THR A 108 -9.57 10.95 -8.33
C THR A 108 -10.29 9.87 -7.53
N LEU A 109 -9.63 8.72 -7.30
CA LEU A 109 -10.26 7.56 -6.67
C LEU A 109 -10.10 7.60 -5.15
N PRO A 110 -11.12 7.19 -4.37
CA PRO A 110 -11.04 7.07 -2.91
C PRO A 110 -10.27 5.81 -2.51
N LEU A 111 -9.01 5.72 -2.93
CA LEU A 111 -8.10 4.60 -2.73
C LEU A 111 -6.71 5.16 -2.43
N GLY A 112 -6.01 4.59 -1.46
CA GLY A 112 -4.58 4.84 -1.31
C GLY A 112 -3.79 4.05 -2.36
N VAL A 113 -2.94 4.73 -3.14
CA VAL A 113 -2.10 4.07 -4.15
C VAL A 113 -0.68 4.56 -3.99
N TRP A 114 0.21 3.69 -3.54
CA TRP A 114 1.62 3.99 -3.34
C TRP A 114 2.48 3.15 -4.27
N ALA A 115 3.41 3.76 -4.99
CA ALA A 115 4.27 3.05 -5.94
C ALA A 115 5.64 3.73 -6.08
N LEU A 116 6.65 3.01 -6.58
CA LEU A 116 7.98 3.59 -6.85
C LEU A 116 7.93 4.70 -7.90
N GLY A 117 7.03 4.56 -8.87
CA GLY A 117 6.99 5.41 -10.05
C GLY A 117 5.78 5.13 -10.92
N HIS A 118 5.70 5.85 -12.04
CA HIS A 118 4.74 5.57 -13.10
C HIS A 118 5.47 5.35 -14.43
N TYR A 119 4.89 4.53 -15.29
CA TYR A 119 5.43 4.22 -16.62
C TYR A 119 4.30 3.82 -17.57
N PRO A 120 4.18 4.40 -18.78
CA PRO A 120 3.02 4.17 -19.65
C PRO A 120 2.92 2.72 -20.18
N LYS A 121 4.04 2.01 -20.32
CA LYS A 121 4.07 0.65 -20.87
C LYS A 121 3.67 -0.37 -19.81
N LYS A 122 2.71 -1.23 -20.14
CA LYS A 122 2.29 -2.36 -19.30
C LYS A 122 3.37 -3.45 -19.25
N GLY A 123 3.62 -4.04 -18.08
CA GLY A 123 4.40 -5.28 -17.94
C GLY A 123 3.67 -6.48 -18.58
N SER A 124 4.40 -7.45 -19.14
CA SER A 124 3.79 -8.52 -19.96
C SER A 124 4.45 -9.90 -19.83
N ARG A 125 5.06 -10.23 -18.68
CA ARG A 125 5.64 -11.56 -18.47
C ARG A 125 4.65 -12.48 -17.76
N LEU A 126 4.63 -13.76 -18.14
CA LEU A 126 3.86 -14.80 -17.48
C LEU A 126 4.80 -15.57 -16.56
N THR A 127 4.57 -15.45 -15.26
CA THR A 127 5.42 -16.01 -14.22
C THR A 127 4.56 -16.35 -12.99
N GLU A 128 5.17 -17.08 -12.07
CA GLU A 128 4.54 -17.50 -10.83
C GLU A 128 4.20 -16.30 -9.94
N ALA A 129 3.10 -16.43 -9.19
CA ALA A 129 2.68 -15.47 -8.18
C ALA A 129 2.63 -16.18 -6.83
N GLN A 130 3.10 -15.51 -5.78
CA GLN A 130 3.05 -16.01 -4.41
C GLN A 130 2.19 -15.05 -3.59
N HIS A 131 1.13 -15.58 -2.97
CA HIS A 131 0.19 -14.80 -2.17
C HIS A 131 0.34 -15.18 -0.68
N ASN A 132 0.20 -14.20 0.20
CA ASN A 132 0.36 -14.34 1.65
C ASN A 132 1.71 -14.94 2.06
N VAL A 133 2.79 -14.44 1.44
CA VAL A 133 4.18 -14.73 1.80
C VAL A 133 4.85 -13.48 2.36
N PRO A 134 5.87 -13.59 3.24
CA PRO A 134 6.68 -12.44 3.63
C PRO A 134 7.30 -11.74 2.41
N LEU A 135 7.30 -10.41 2.40
CA LEU A 135 7.96 -9.59 1.39
C LEU A 135 9.09 -8.78 2.03
N THR A 136 10.21 -8.62 1.33
CA THR A 136 11.34 -7.83 1.83
C THR A 136 11.77 -6.82 0.78
N PHE A 137 11.52 -5.54 1.04
CA PHE A 137 11.93 -4.41 0.21
C PHE A 137 11.86 -3.11 1.01
N ALA A 138 12.49 -2.04 0.49
CA ALA A 138 12.49 -0.71 1.12
C ALA A 138 12.88 -0.70 2.60
N ASP A 139 13.82 -1.56 3.00
CA ASP A 139 14.28 -1.73 4.38
C ASP A 139 13.21 -2.27 5.37
N MET A 140 12.17 -2.92 4.84
CA MET A 140 11.14 -3.58 5.64
C MET A 140 11.02 -5.05 5.27
N THR A 141 10.68 -5.88 6.25
CA THR A 141 10.09 -7.20 6.07
C THR A 141 8.62 -7.13 6.45
N LEU A 142 7.76 -7.25 5.45
CA LEU A 142 6.31 -7.14 5.55
C LEU A 142 5.73 -8.54 5.71
N MET A 143 5.17 -8.82 6.89
CA MET A 143 4.49 -10.08 7.15
C MET A 143 3.02 -9.96 6.74
N PRO A 144 2.41 -11.02 6.19
CA PRO A 144 0.96 -11.07 6.09
C PRO A 144 0.36 -10.77 7.46
N THR A 145 -0.72 -9.99 7.50
CA THR A 145 -1.43 -9.56 8.73
C THR A 145 -0.80 -8.43 9.55
N ASP A 146 0.38 -7.92 9.20
CA ASP A 146 0.87 -6.67 9.78
C ASP A 146 -0.09 -5.50 9.45
N THR A 147 -0.02 -4.42 10.23
CA THR A 147 -0.75 -3.18 9.92
C THR A 147 0.20 -2.18 9.29
N LEU A 148 -0.21 -1.65 8.14
CA LEU A 148 0.52 -0.59 7.44
C LEU A 148 -0.14 0.75 7.70
N TYR A 149 0.69 1.77 7.90
CA TYR A 149 0.28 3.16 8.06
C TYR A 149 0.99 4.00 7.01
N ALA A 150 0.26 4.90 6.38
CA ALA A 150 0.76 5.78 5.33
C ALA A 150 0.17 7.18 5.49
N ASP A 151 0.99 8.21 5.37
CA ASP A 151 0.60 9.61 5.25
C ASP A 151 1.60 10.35 4.33
N GLU A 152 1.69 11.67 4.41
CA GLU A 152 2.53 12.47 3.50
C GLU A 152 4.03 12.21 3.70
N ASP A 153 4.42 11.80 4.90
CA ASP A 153 5.81 11.69 5.32
C ASP A 153 6.39 10.31 5.00
N GLY A 154 5.54 9.28 4.95
CA GLY A 154 5.97 7.98 4.46
C GLY A 154 5.07 6.82 4.81
N LEU A 155 5.69 5.65 4.85
CA LEU A 155 5.07 4.35 5.10
C LEU A 155 5.79 3.69 6.27
N LEU A 156 5.04 3.11 7.18
CA LEU A 156 5.57 2.22 8.21
C LEU A 156 4.69 0.98 8.36
N VAL A 157 5.27 -0.09 8.88
CA VAL A 157 4.59 -1.35 9.16
C VAL A 157 4.94 -1.86 10.55
N THR A 158 3.94 -2.44 11.22
CA THR A 158 4.11 -3.06 12.54
C THR A 158 3.01 -4.10 12.80
N PRO A 159 3.26 -5.13 13.64
CA PRO A 159 2.20 -5.98 14.16
C PRO A 159 1.27 -5.25 15.15
N HIS A 160 1.65 -4.04 15.61
CA HIS A 160 0.85 -3.24 16.53
C HIS A 160 -0.26 -2.45 15.82
N SER A 161 -1.36 -2.24 16.54
CA SER A 161 -2.47 -1.39 16.09
C SER A 161 -2.43 -0.04 16.79
N PHE A 162 -2.55 1.05 16.03
CA PHE A 162 -2.63 2.44 16.48
C PHE A 162 -3.97 3.04 15.99
N PRO A 163 -5.09 2.77 16.66
CA PRO A 163 -6.40 3.30 16.27
C PRO A 163 -6.44 4.83 16.18
N GLU A 164 -5.57 5.51 16.94
CA GLU A 164 -5.45 6.97 16.97
C GLU A 164 -5.01 7.56 15.63
N PHE A 165 -4.36 6.77 14.77
CA PHE A 165 -3.94 7.19 13.44
C PHE A 165 -5.14 7.57 12.55
N GLU A 166 -6.30 6.91 12.68
CA GLU A 166 -7.48 7.25 11.88
C GLU A 166 -8.05 8.63 12.24
N ASN A 167 -7.81 9.11 13.48
CA ASN A 167 -8.21 10.46 13.87
C ASN A 167 -7.38 11.55 13.17
N TYR A 168 -6.25 11.17 12.55
CA TYR A 168 -5.44 12.04 11.71
C TYR A 168 -6.03 12.24 10.31
N PHE A 169 -7.17 11.63 9.95
CA PHE A 169 -7.75 11.80 8.61
C PHE A 169 -8.63 13.05 8.47
N HIS A 170 -8.83 13.81 9.55
CA HIS A 170 -9.76 14.93 9.64
C HIS A 170 -9.07 16.29 9.74
#